data_AF-A0A964P1G3-F1
#
_entry.id   AF-A0A964P1G3-F1
#
_cell.length_a   1.000
_cell.length_b   1.000
_cell.length_c   1.000
_cell.angle_alpha   90.00
_cell.angle_beta   90.00
_cell.angle_gamma   90.00
#
_symmetry.space_group_name_H-M   'P 1'
#
loop_
_entity.id
_entity.type
_entity.pdbx_description
1 polymer ?
#
loop_
_entity_poly.entity_id
_entity_poly.type
_entity_poly.pdbx_seq_one_letter_code
_entity_poly.pdbx_strand_id
1 'polypeptide(L)'
;MRTHLILPEEMVKEVDALVGKRKRSQFVGEAVREKLRRENLLAALAATAGILSAEDYPEWATSEEVAAWVHDMRRQDDERLER
;
A
#
# COMPACT_ATOMS: atom_id res chain seq x y z
N MET A 1 -14.50 10.55 19.00
CA MET A 1 -13.95 9.77 20.13
C MET A 1 -12.63 10.38 20.55
N ARG A 2 -12.34 10.50 21.85
CA ARG A 2 -11.01 10.90 22.35
C ARG A 2 -10.33 9.68 22.96
N THR A 3 -9.09 9.41 22.56
CA THR A 3 -8.29 8.29 23.05
C THR A 3 -7.00 8.84 23.63
N HIS A 4 -6.61 8.37 24.82
CA HIS A 4 -5.32 8.70 25.41
C HIS A 4 -4.29 7.64 24.98
N LEU A 5 -3.15 8.08 24.45
CA LEU A 5 -2.06 7.23 23.99
C LEU A 5 -0.80 7.59 24.78
N ILE A 6 -0.07 6.58 25.25
CA ILE A 6 1.23 6.74 25.90
C ILE A 6 2.29 6.57 24.81
N LEU A 7 3.14 7.58 24.62
CA LEU A 7 4.23 7.58 23.65
C LEU A 7 5.53 7.97 24.36
N PRO A 8 6.68 7.43 23.94
CA PRO A 8 7.98 7.87 24.45
C PRO A 8 8.21 9.37 24.22
N GLU A 9 8.91 10.03 25.13
CA GLU A 9 9.10 11.49 25.09
C GLU A 9 9.90 11.91 23.86
N GLU A 10 10.92 11.14 23.51
CA GLU A 10 11.75 11.33 22.32
C GLU A 10 10.90 11.35 21.05
N MET A 11 9.95 10.42 20.91
CA MET A 11 9.05 10.35 19.77
C MET A 11 8.14 11.57 19.69
N VAL A 12 7.63 12.03 20.83
CA VAL A 12 6.81 13.25 20.88
C VAL A 12 7.61 14.48 20.45
N LYS A 13 8.89 14.57 20.86
CA LYS A 13 9.80 15.66 20.46
C LYS A 13 10.10 15.61 18.96
N GLU A 14 10.30 14.43 18.38
CA GLU A 14 10.52 14.26 16.94
C GLU A 14 9.29 14.71 16.13
N VAL A 15 8.08 14.29 16.53
CA VAL A 15 6.85 14.73 15.89
C VAL A 15 6.68 16.25 16.00
N ASP A 16 6.99 16.82 17.16
CA ASP A 16 6.96 18.27 17.36
C ASP A 16 7.92 19.02 16.43
N ALA A 17 9.12 18.48 16.22
CA ALA A 17 10.10 19.08 15.32
C ALA A 17 9.61 19.05 13.87
N LEU A 18 8.87 18.01 13.47
CA LEU A 18 8.35 17.83 12.12
C LEU A 18 7.10 18.67 11.82
N VAL A 19 6.10 18.65 12.71
CA VAL A 19 4.77 19.23 12.43
C VAL A 19 4.34 20.33 13.41
N GLY A 20 5.12 20.57 14.46
CA GLY A 20 4.80 21.50 15.53
C GLY A 20 3.81 20.96 16.56
N LYS A 21 3.78 21.60 17.74
CA LYS A 21 3.04 21.13 18.94
C LYS A 21 1.53 20.98 18.79
N ARG A 22 0.92 21.65 17.80
CA ARG A 22 -0.54 21.67 17.60
C ARG A 22 -1.05 20.63 16.59
N LYS A 23 -0.15 19.91 15.90
CA LYS A 23 -0.52 18.97 14.82
C LYS A 23 -0.27 17.50 15.16
N ARG A 24 0.11 17.18 16.41
CA ARG A 24 0.41 15.81 16.84
C ARG A 24 -0.73 14.82 16.60
N SER A 25 -1.96 15.19 16.98
CA SER A 25 -3.12 14.29 16.82
C SER A 25 -3.42 14.00 15.36
N GLN A 26 -3.28 15.00 14.49
CA GLN A 26 -3.40 14.84 13.05
C GLN A 26 -2.31 13.89 12.52
N PHE A 27 -1.05 14.15 12.86
CA PHE A 27 0.09 13.34 12.43
C PHE A 27 -0.06 11.88 12.86
N VAL A 28 -0.38 11.61 14.13
CA VAL A 28 -0.60 10.25 14.63
C VAL A 28 -1.80 9.61 13.94
N GLY A 29 -2.89 10.34 13.73
CA GLY A 29 -4.05 9.82 13.02
C GLY A 29 -3.77 9.43 11.57
N GLU A 30 -2.94 10.20 10.87
CA GLU A 30 -2.48 9.90 9.51
C GLU A 30 -1.56 8.68 9.50
N ALA A 31 -0.57 8.61 10.40
CA ALA A 31 0.33 7.46 10.51
C ALA A 31 -0.41 6.15 10.84
N VAL A 32 -1.37 6.20 11.77
CA VAL A 32 -2.22 5.04 12.10
C VAL A 32 -3.07 4.64 10.90
N ARG A 33 -3.64 5.60 10.16
CA ARG A 33 -4.43 5.31 8.95
C ARG A 33 -3.57 4.62 7.88
N GLU A 34 -2.35 5.10 7.67
CA GLU A 34 -1.41 4.49 6.72
C GLU A 34 -1.08 3.05 7.11
N LYS A 35 -0.73 2.82 8.39
CA LYS A 35 -0.44 1.47 8.90
C LYS A 35 -1.64 0.55 8.76
N LEU A 36 -2.85 1.00 9.13
CA LEU A 36 -4.08 0.21 8.98
C LEU A 36 -4.36 -0.16 7.52
N ARG A 37 -4.17 0.76 6.57
CA ARG A 37 -4.31 0.44 5.13
C ARG A 37 -3.37 -0.68 4.71
N ARG A 38 -2.11 -0.62 5.15
CA ARG A 38 -1.11 -1.65 4.84
C ARG A 38 -1.47 -2.99 5.46
N GLU A 39 -1.84 -3.03 6.74
CA GLU A 39 -2.23 -4.28 7.41
C GLU A 39 -3.47 -4.90 6.77
N ASN A 40 -4.48 -4.08 6.44
CA ASN A 40 -5.69 -4.56 5.77
C ASN A 40 -5.39 -5.10 4.37
N LEU A 41 -4.48 -4.46 3.61
CA LEU A 41 -4.05 -4.97 2.30
C LEU A 41 -3.34 -6.32 2.45
N LEU A 42 -2.42 -6.46 3.40
CA LEU A 42 -1.72 -7.72 3.65
C LEU A 42 -2.69 -8.83 4.06
N ALA A 43 -3.64 -8.52 4.94
CA ALA A 43 -4.69 -9.46 5.34
C ALA A 43 -5.55 -9.89 4.15
N ALA A 44 -5.93 -8.96 3.26
CA ALA A 44 -6.68 -9.27 2.06
C ALA A 44 -5.88 -10.18 1.11
N LEU A 45 -4.61 -9.84 0.83
CA LEU A 45 -3.74 -10.66 -0.02
C LEU A 45 -3.57 -12.08 0.53
N ALA A 46 -3.42 -12.22 1.85
CA ALA A 46 -3.34 -13.53 2.49
C ALA A 46 -4.66 -14.30 2.39
N ALA A 47 -5.80 -13.64 2.63
CA ALA A 47 -7.12 -14.25 2.57
C ALA A 47 -7.53 -14.67 1.14
N THR A 48 -7.03 -13.99 0.11
CA THR A 48 -7.33 -14.29 -1.30
C THR A 48 -6.19 -15.01 -2.02
N ALA A 49 -5.19 -15.52 -1.30
CA ALA A 49 -4.09 -16.25 -1.90
C ALA A 49 -4.61 -17.47 -2.68
N GLY A 50 -4.17 -17.61 -3.93
CA GLY A 50 -4.58 -18.70 -4.81
C GLY A 50 -5.86 -18.45 -5.62
N ILE A 51 -6.52 -17.30 -5.48
CA ILE A 51 -7.69 -16.95 -6.32
C ILE A 51 -7.33 -16.78 -7.81
N LEU A 52 -6.06 -16.50 -8.10
CA LEU A 52 -5.50 -16.38 -9.44
C LEU A 52 -4.69 -17.64 -9.73
N SER A 53 -5.36 -18.69 -10.20
CA SER A 53 -4.74 -19.96 -10.51
C SER A 53 -3.93 -19.88 -11.82
N ALA A 54 -2.86 -20.66 -11.95
CA ALA A 54 -2.11 -20.75 -13.19
C ALA A 54 -2.88 -21.47 -14.32
N GLU A 55 -3.93 -22.22 -13.98
CA GLU A 55 -4.81 -22.86 -14.97
C GLU A 55 -5.75 -21.84 -15.61
N ASP A 56 -6.34 -20.96 -14.80
CA ASP A 56 -7.26 -19.92 -15.27
C ASP A 56 -6.53 -18.69 -15.83
N TYR A 57 -5.31 -18.43 -15.33
CA TYR A 57 -4.47 -17.27 -15.68
C TYR A 57 -3.03 -17.71 -16.02
N PRO A 58 -2.82 -18.40 -17.15
CA PRO A 58 -1.51 -18.92 -17.54
C PRO A 58 -0.46 -17.81 -17.74
N GLU A 59 -0.86 -16.62 -18.20
CA GLU A 59 0.02 -15.46 -18.31
C GLU A 59 0.59 -14.97 -16.96
N TRP A 60 0.03 -15.43 -15.84
CA TRP A 60 0.45 -15.09 -14.49
C TRP A 60 1.12 -16.25 -13.74
N ALA A 61 1.41 -17.37 -14.42
CA ALA A 61 1.94 -18.57 -13.78
C ALA A 61 3.38 -18.40 -13.24
N THR A 62 4.20 -17.57 -13.89
CA THR A 62 5.57 -17.26 -13.47
C THR A 62 5.87 -15.75 -13.49
N SER A 63 6.91 -15.34 -12.76
CA SER A 63 7.36 -13.94 -12.74
C SER A 63 7.74 -13.44 -14.14
N GLU A 64 8.34 -14.30 -14.96
CA GLU A 64 8.74 -14.02 -16.34
C GLU A 64 7.52 -13.80 -17.25
N GLU A 65 6.50 -14.66 -17.13
CA GLU A 65 5.25 -14.54 -17.89
C GLU A 65 4.47 -13.29 -17.48
N VAL A 66 4.38 -12.99 -16.17
CA VAL A 66 3.78 -11.74 -15.68
C VAL A 66 4.51 -10.53 -16.26
N ALA A 67 5.84 -10.54 -16.27
CA ALA A 67 6.62 -9.43 -16.81
C ALA A 67 6.39 -9.23 -18.31
N ALA A 68 6.33 -10.33 -19.08
CA ALA A 68 6.01 -10.29 -20.50
C ALA A 68 4.59 -9.76 -20.75
N TRP A 69 3.61 -10.23 -19.98
CA TRP A 69 2.22 -9.78 -20.05
C TRP A 69 2.09 -8.29 -19.76
N VAL A 70 2.72 -7.79 -18.69
CA VAL A 70 2.72 -6.35 -18.34
C VAL A 70 3.38 -5.51 -19.43
N HIS A 71 4.50 -5.98 -20.00
CA HIS A 71 5.20 -5.29 -21.08
C HIS A 71 4.30 -5.14 -22.31
N ASP A 72 3.64 -6.22 -22.72
CA ASP A 72 2.76 -6.23 -23.88
C ASP A 72 1.51 -5.38 -23.68
N MET A 73 0.94 -5.40 -22.47
CA MET A 73 -0.18 -4.53 -22.10
C MET A 73 0.20 -3.05 -22.21
N ARG A 74 1.39 -2.65 -21.72
CA ARG A 74 1.88 -1.27 -21.81
C ARG A 74 2.12 -0.83 -23.25
N ARG A 75 2.73 -1.69 -24.07
CA ARG A 75 2.94 -1.41 -25.50
C ARG A 75 1.61 -1.14 -26.22
N GLN A 76 0.60 -1.97 -25.96
CA GLN A 76 -0.74 -1.78 -26.55
C GLN A 76 -1.40 -0.49 -26.10
N ASP A 77 -1.21 -0.10 -24.83
CA ASP A 77 -1.71 1.19 -24.32
C ASP A 77 -1.03 2.37 -25.00
N ASP A 78 0.29 2.32 -25.21
CA ASP A 78 1.03 3.37 -25.93
C ASP A 78 0.54 3.49 -27.38
N GLU A 79 0.43 2.37 -28.10
CA GLU A 79 -0.11 2.34 -29.49
C GLU A 79 -1.55 2.89 -29.58
N ARG A 80 -2.38 2.64 -28.56
CA ARG A 80 -3.75 3.15 -28.49
C ARG A 80 -3.77 4.66 -28.25
N LEU A 81 -2.85 5.20 -27.46
CA LEU A 81 -2.78 6.62 -27.13
C LEU A 81 -2.15 7.46 -28.26
N GLU A 82 -1.35 6.85 -29.13
CA GLU A 82 -0.75 7.49 -30.31
C GLU A 82 -1.72 7.59 -31.52
N ARG A 83 -2.88 6.92 -31.46
CA ARG A 83 -3.92 6.93 -32.50
C ARG A 83 -4.92 8.06 -32.34
#